data_AF-A0A958GEC0-F1
#
_entry.id   AF-A0A958GEC0-F1
#
_cell.length_a   1.000
_cell.length_b   1.000
_cell.length_c   1.000
_cell.angle_alpha   90.00
_cell.angle_beta   90.00
_cell.angle_gamma   90.00
#
_symmetry.space_group_name_H-M   'P 1'
#
loop_
_entity.id
_entity.type
_entity.pdbx_description
1 polymer ?
#
loop_
_entity_poly.entity_id
_entity_poly.type
_entity_poly.pdbx_seq_one_letter_code
_entity_poly.pdbx_strand_id
1 'polypeptide(L)'
;MSNKISNKLDLAAKQKRLLSWAEFTEKNVKSIDLKLKIGDALKDYRNLLAKCWENRDASDSDLEKISSLERELSMLNEEARMTNEPVN
;
A
#
# COMPACT_ATOMS: atom_id res chain seq x y z
N MET A 1 17.62 16.82 25.60
CA MET A 1 16.72 17.38 24.58
C MET A 1 16.02 16.22 23.91
N SER A 2 14.73 16.02 24.20
CA SER A 2 13.96 14.91 23.63
C SER A 2 13.67 15.20 22.16
N ASN A 3 14.32 14.47 21.25
CA ASN A 3 13.88 14.42 19.86
C ASN A 3 12.53 13.70 19.82
N LYS A 4 11.44 14.47 19.91
CA LYS A 4 10.11 14.02 19.47
C LYS A 4 10.22 13.81 17.97
N ILE A 5 10.60 12.59 17.56
CA ILE A 5 10.30 12.11 16.22
C ILE A 5 8.78 12.19 16.12
N SER A 6 8.30 13.12 15.29
CA SER A 6 6.88 13.30 15.06
C SER A 6 6.34 11.97 14.56
N ASN A 7 5.49 11.34 15.38
CA ASN A 7 4.98 9.99 15.23
C ASN A 7 3.94 9.87 14.09
N LYS A 8 4.11 10.65 13.01
CA LYS A 8 3.12 10.81 11.94
C LYS A 8 3.14 9.64 10.95
N LEU A 9 4.26 8.93 10.82
CA LEU A 9 4.40 7.83 9.87
C LEU A 9 5.10 6.62 10.49
N ASP A 10 4.34 5.56 10.78
CA ASP A 10 4.88 4.25 11.18
C ASP A 10 5.34 3.47 9.93
N LEU A 11 6.56 3.77 9.45
CA LEU A 11 7.11 3.15 8.24
C LEU A 11 7.17 1.62 8.32
N ALA A 12 7.40 1.04 9.50
CA ALA A 12 7.45 -0.40 9.67
C ALA A 12 6.07 -1.04 9.44
N ALA A 13 5.02 -0.46 10.02
CA ALA A 13 3.65 -0.92 9.78
C ALA A 13 3.24 -0.76 8.30
N LYS A 14 3.62 0.35 7.66
CA LYS A 14 3.35 0.60 6.24
C LYS A 14 4.06 -0.40 5.32
N GLN A 15 5.32 -0.71 5.59
CA GLN A 15 6.09 -1.74 4.86
C GLN A 15 5.50 -3.13 5.04
N LYS A 16 5.10 -3.51 6.27
CA LYS A 16 4.43 -4.79 6.52
C LYS A 16 3.14 -4.93 5.70
N ARG A 17 2.37 -3.85 5.60
CA ARG A 17 1.14 -3.81 4.81
C ARG A 17 1.40 -3.94 3.31
N LEU A 18 2.41 -3.23 2.78
CA LEU A 18 2.87 -3.37 1.40
C LEU A 18 3.18 -4.84 1.06
N LEU A 19 3.95 -5.52 1.92
CA LEU A 19 4.31 -6.93 1.73
C LEU A 19 3.09 -7.85 1.76
N SER A 20 2.17 -7.63 2.70
CA SER A 20 0.94 -8.42 2.81
C SER A 20 0.06 -8.29 1.56
N TRP A 21 -0.06 -7.09 1.00
CA TRP A 21 -0.81 -6.90 -0.23
C TRP A 21 -0.11 -7.51 -1.44
N ALA A 22 1.21 -7.34 -1.57
CA ALA A 22 1.97 -7.98 -2.65
C ALA A 22 1.82 -9.51 -2.64
N GLU A 23 1.94 -10.13 -1.46
CA GLU A 23 1.74 -11.57 -1.30
C GLU A 23 0.31 -12.00 -1.64
N PHE A 24 -0.69 -11.22 -1.22
CA PHE A 24 -2.08 -11.49 -1.60
C PHE A 24 -2.28 -11.40 -3.13
N THR A 25 -1.73 -10.38 -3.77
CA THR A 25 -1.83 -10.15 -5.22
C THR A 25 -1.23 -11.31 -6.01
N GLU A 26 -0.06 -11.78 -5.61
CA GLU A 26 0.63 -12.89 -6.27
C GLU A 26 -0.17 -14.20 -6.16
N LYS A 27 -0.65 -14.51 -4.95
CA LYS A 27 -1.23 -15.82 -4.62
C LYS A 27 -2.72 -15.94 -4.95
N ASN A 28 -3.48 -14.86 -4.83
CA ASN A 28 -4.95 -14.94 -4.81
C ASN A 28 -5.61 -14.26 -6.00
N VAL A 29 -5.08 -13.13 -6.49
CA VAL A 29 -5.70 -12.40 -7.61
C VAL A 29 -5.54 -13.24 -8.88
N LYS A 30 -6.62 -13.54 -9.60
CA LYS A 30 -6.55 -14.30 -10.86
C LYS A 30 -6.65 -13.40 -12.10
N SER A 31 -7.41 -12.31 -12.00
CA SER A 31 -7.57 -11.34 -13.08
C SER A 31 -6.23 -10.62 -13.37
N ILE A 32 -5.77 -10.71 -14.63
CA ILE A 32 -4.55 -10.03 -15.08
C ILE A 32 -4.70 -8.52 -14.96
N ASP A 33 -5.86 -7.99 -15.35
CA ASP A 33 -6.13 -6.54 -15.28
C ASP A 33 -6.08 -6.03 -13.83
N LEU A 34 -6.64 -6.78 -12.87
CA LEU A 34 -6.55 -6.44 -11.45
C LEU A 34 -5.12 -6.56 -10.93
N LYS A 35 -4.36 -7.59 -11.33
CA LYS A 35 -2.94 -7.69 -10.98
C LYS A 35 -2.13 -6.49 -11.45
N LEU A 36 -2.37 -6.01 -12.67
CA LEU A 36 -1.68 -4.85 -13.21
C LEU A 36 -2.01 -3.59 -12.40
N LYS A 37 -3.30 -3.31 -12.18
CA LYS A 37 -3.74 -2.15 -11.38
C LYS A 37 -3.17 -2.17 -9.95
N ILE A 38 -3.26 -3.32 -9.27
CA ILE A 38 -2.72 -3.47 -7.92
C ILE A 38 -1.19 -3.33 -7.94
N GLY A 39 -0.53 -3.92 -8.94
CA GLY A 39 0.93 -3.83 -9.11
C GLY A 39 1.43 -2.39 -9.26
N ASP A 40 0.75 -1.58 -10.06
CA ASP A 40 1.08 -0.17 -10.25
C ASP A 40 0.89 0.63 -8.95
N ALA A 41 -0.23 0.43 -8.25
CA ALA A 41 -0.49 1.08 -6.96
C ALA A 41 0.53 0.65 -5.88
N LEU A 42 0.92 -0.63 -5.83
CA LEU A 42 1.96 -1.14 -4.93
C LEU A 42 3.32 -0.52 -5.22
N LYS A 43 3.67 -0.34 -6.50
CA LYS A 43 4.91 0.29 -6.93
C LYS A 43 4.97 1.75 -6.48
N ASP A 44 3.90 2.51 -6.72
CA ASP A 44 3.82 3.91 -6.30
C ASP A 44 3.88 4.04 -4.79
N TYR A 45 3.18 3.16 -4.07
CA TYR A 45 3.22 3.13 -2.61
C TYR A 45 4.62 2.81 -2.09
N ARG A 46 5.30 1.79 -2.65
CA ARG A 46 6.68 1.45 -2.30
C ARG A 46 7.63 2.62 -2.52
N ASN A 47 7.54 3.29 -3.67
CA ASN A 47 8.40 4.41 -4.01
C ASN A 47 8.20 5.59 -3.04
N LEU A 48 6.94 5.85 -2.66
CA LEU A 48 6.63 6.89 -1.69
C LEU A 48 7.18 6.57 -0.29
N LEU A 49 7.04 5.32 0.17
CA LEU A 49 7.62 4.89 1.44
C LEU A 49 9.16 4.97 1.42
N ALA A 50 9.80 4.61 0.30
CA ALA A 50 11.24 4.73 0.13
C ALA A 50 11.70 6.19 0.24
N LYS A 51 11.01 7.12 -0.45
CA LYS A 51 11.24 8.56 -0.33
C LYS A 51 11.14 9.05 1.12
N CYS A 52 10.08 8.66 1.84
CA CYS A 52 9.91 9.06 3.24
C CYS A 52 10.98 8.48 4.16
N TRP A 53 11.44 7.25 3.90
CA TRP A 53 12.53 6.63 4.65
C TRP A 53 13.86 7.35 4.41
N GLU A 54 14.20 7.65 3.16
CA GLU A 54 15.44 8.35 2.78
C GLU A 54 15.50 9.75 3.39
N ASN A 55 14.39 10.49 3.34
CA ASN A 55 14.30 11.83 3.92
C ASN A 55 14.13 11.83 5.45
N ARG A 56 13.87 10.66 6.06
CA ARG A 56 13.52 10.48 7.48
C ARG A 56 12.34 11.35 7.94
N ASP A 57 11.49 11.75 7.00
CA ASP A 57 10.34 12.61 7.23
C ASP A 57 9.30 12.38 6.14
N ALA A 58 8.05 12.76 6.43
CA ALA A 58 6.95 12.75 5.48
C ALA A 58 6.17 14.05 5.60
N SER A 59 6.05 14.77 4.48
CA SER A 59 5.20 15.96 4.44
C SER A 59 3.73 15.57 4.58
N ASP A 60 2.86 16.52 4.96
CA ASP A 60 1.43 16.25 5.06
C ASP A 60 0.85 15.77 3.70
N SER A 61 1.37 16.28 2.59
CA SER A 61 1.02 15.80 1.24
C SER A 61 1.47 14.35 0.98
N ASP A 62 2.64 13.94 1.47
CA ASP A 62 3.09 12.55 1.39
C ASP A 62 2.16 11.64 2.21
N LEU A 63 1.73 12.07 3.40
CA LEU A 63 0.81 11.32 4.26
C LEU A 63 -0.58 11.17 3.64
N GLU A 64 -1.10 12.21 3.01
CA GLU A 64 -2.34 12.16 2.24
C GLU A 64 -2.23 11.18 1.07
N LYS A 65 -1.13 11.23 0.32
CA LYS A 65 -0.89 10.32 -0.81
C LYS A 65 -0.73 8.87 -0.36
N ILE A 66 -0.02 8.62 0.74
CA ILE A 66 0.04 7.29 1.38
C ILE A 66 -1.37 6.81 1.71
N SER A 67 -2.16 7.65 2.36
CA SER A 67 -3.52 7.28 2.78
C SER A 67 -4.44 7.00 1.58
N SER A 68 -4.28 7.75 0.49
CA SER A 68 -5.02 7.53 -0.76
C SER A 68 -4.66 6.19 -1.39
N LEU A 69 -3.36 5.89 -1.53
CA LEU A 69 -2.88 4.62 -2.08
C LEU A 69 -3.32 3.43 -1.22
N GLU A 70 -3.32 3.57 0.10
CA GLU A 70 -3.81 2.51 0.99
C GLU A 70 -5.31 2.23 0.81
N ARG A 71 -6.12 3.26 0.58
CA ARG A 71 -7.56 3.10 0.29
C ARG A 71 -7.76 2.42 -1.06
N GLU A 72 -7.05 2.85 -2.08
CA GLU A 72 -7.11 2.25 -3.41
C GLU A 72 -6.71 0.77 -3.40
N LEU A 73 -5.57 0.44 -2.78
CA LEU A 73 -5.12 -0.95 -2.63
C LEU A 73 -6.11 -1.80 -1.83
N SER A 74 -6.77 -1.22 -0.81
CA SER A 74 -7.82 -1.91 -0.08
C SER A 74 -9.02 -2.22 -0.97
N MET A 75 -9.48 -1.26 -1.79
CA MET A 75 -10.61 -1.44 -2.70
C MET A 75 -10.32 -2.46 -3.78
N LEU A 76 -9.15 -2.37 -4.43
CA LEU A 76 -8.75 -3.32 -5.48
C LEU A 76 -8.59 -4.75 -4.94
N ASN A 77 -8.07 -4.91 -3.73
CA ASN A 77 -7.96 -6.23 -3.10
C ASN A 77 -9.34 -6.79 -2.74
N GLU A 78 -10.29 -5.96 -2.32
CA GLU A 78 -11.66 -6.39 -2.06
C GLU A 78 -12.37 -6.79 -3.36
N GLU A 79 -12.24 -6.01 -4.42
CA GLU A 79 -12.71 -6.36 -5.76
C GLU A 79 -12.13 -7.70 -6.21
N ALA A 80 -10.84 -7.92 -5.97
CA ALA A 80 -10.21 -9.20 -6.28
C ALA A 80 -10.76 -10.35 -5.44
N ARG A 81 -11.11 -10.15 -4.16
CA ARG A 81 -11.77 -11.19 -3.35
C ARG A 81 -13.12 -11.56 -3.93
N MET A 82 -13.95 -10.55 -4.22
CA MET A 82 -15.30 -10.72 -4.75
C MET A 82 -15.32 -11.38 -6.15
N THR A 83 -14.32 -11.09 -6.98
CA THR A 83 -14.21 -11.67 -8.32
C THR A 83 -13.62 -13.08 -8.32
N ASN A 84 -12.90 -13.47 -7.26
CA ASN A 84 -12.30 -14.80 -7.12
C ASN A 84 -13.20 -15.83 -6.42
N GLU A 85 -14.25 -15.39 -5.71
CA GLU A 85 -15.24 -16.30 -5.16
C GLU A 85 -16.09 -16.91 -6.29
N PRO A 86 -16.32 -18.25 -6.29
CA PRO A 86 -17.30 -18.81 -7.19
C PRO A 86 -18.67 -18.24 -6.80
N VAL A 87 -19.31 -17.56 -7.75
CA VAL A 87 -20.72 -17.18 -7.61
C VAL A 87 -21.50 -18.48 -7.43
N ASN A 88 -21.95 -18.75 -6.20
CA ASN A 88 -22.87 -19.84 -5.88
C ASN A 88 -24.24 -19.61 -6.54
#